data_AF-A0AB39R9L1-F1
#
_entry.id   AF-A0AB39R9L1-F1
#
_cell.length_a   1.000
_cell.length_b   1.000
_cell.length_c   1.000
_cell.angle_alpha   90.00
_cell.angle_beta   90.00
_cell.angle_gamma   90.00
#
_symmetry.space_group_name_H-M   'P 1'
#
loop_
_entity.id
_entity.type
_entity.pdbx_description
1 polymer ?
#
loop_
_entity_poly.entity_id
_entity_poly.type
_entity_poly.pdbx_seq_one_letter_code
_entity_poly.pdbx_strand_id
1 'polypeptide(L)'
;MQMNTPPRSTIRLTRRGRVALIATGAVVAATAVAVPLLTMGGGGDASPSSLVIPEGWRSGQVYEAVDKALRVPAGTTKKSLGKANLKLPNDAEGNPEGYLFPATYPIDKKATPESLLSFMVDTANQRFNKAPVAAGAQRNAMNVYQAVTIASIVQAEAATKADMGKVARVIFNRLERGMPLQMDSTINYGLNRSTLNTTRNDTTLNNPYNSYQRMGLPPTPIANPGEDAMRAATNPPPGDWLYFVTVKPGDTRFTASYEEHERNVAEFNRNRSSASHSAAPTGSPTGSPAGSPAVTPTVTPTG
;
A
#
# COMPACT_ATOMS: atom_id res chain seq x y z
N MET A 1 -30.02 -7.21 50.42
CA MET A 1 -30.22 -6.03 49.56
C MET A 1 -28.99 -5.85 48.68
N GLN A 2 -29.19 -5.41 47.42
CA GLN A 2 -28.19 -5.20 46.36
C GLN A 2 -27.69 -6.46 45.63
N MET A 3 -27.57 -6.51 44.30
CA MET A 3 -28.01 -5.63 43.20
C MET A 3 -27.92 -6.46 41.90
N ASN A 4 -28.96 -6.41 41.07
CA ASN A 4 -28.92 -6.87 39.68
C ASN A 4 -28.11 -5.87 38.84
N THR A 5 -27.18 -6.32 38.00
CA THR A 5 -26.70 -5.55 36.84
C THR A 5 -26.25 -6.52 35.73
N PRO A 6 -26.85 -6.46 34.53
CA PRO A 6 -26.45 -7.30 33.38
C PRO A 6 -25.21 -6.74 32.67
N PRO A 7 -24.45 -7.57 31.93
CA PRO A 7 -23.24 -7.12 31.25
C PRO A 7 -23.55 -6.25 30.03
N ARG A 8 -22.75 -5.18 29.90
CA ARG A 8 -22.77 -4.17 28.85
C ARG A 8 -22.56 -4.76 27.45
N SER A 9 -23.45 -4.39 26.54
CA SER A 9 -23.29 -4.54 25.10
C SER A 9 -22.09 -3.74 24.60
N THR A 10 -21.06 -4.41 24.09
CA THR A 10 -20.13 -3.77 23.15
C THR A 10 -20.62 -4.03 21.74
N ILE A 11 -21.23 -3.00 21.14
CA ILE A 11 -21.48 -2.94 19.70
C ILE A 11 -20.12 -3.06 19.01
N ARG A 12 -19.83 -4.20 18.39
CA ARG A 12 -18.66 -4.36 17.51
C ARG A 12 -19.07 -3.89 16.11
N LEU A 13 -18.59 -2.71 15.73
CA LEU A 13 -18.61 -2.26 14.35
C LEU A 13 -17.89 -3.29 13.47
N THR A 14 -18.60 -3.81 12.46
CA THR A 14 -18.06 -4.72 11.45
C THR A 14 -17.35 -3.94 10.34
N ARG A 15 -16.41 -4.62 9.68
CA ARG A 15 -15.34 -4.12 8.82
C ARG A 15 -15.79 -3.60 7.42
N ARG A 16 -16.94 -2.92 7.34
CA ARG A 16 -17.34 -2.12 6.14
C ARG A 16 -17.19 -0.60 6.35
N GLY A 17 -16.66 -0.15 7.48
CA GLY A 17 -16.48 1.27 7.81
C GLY A 17 -15.06 1.64 8.22
N ARG A 18 -14.02 1.26 7.47
CA ARG A 18 -12.69 1.92 7.60
C ARG A 18 -12.59 3.10 6.64
N VAL A 19 -13.38 4.13 6.95
CA VAL A 19 -13.00 5.53 6.72
C VAL A 19 -13.36 6.25 8.02
N ALA A 20 -12.36 6.54 8.83
CA ALA A 20 -12.38 7.51 9.93
C ALA A 20 -10.93 8.02 10.01
N LEU A 21 -10.58 9.19 9.47
CA LEU A 21 -10.83 10.51 10.05
C LEU A 21 -10.52 10.51 11.55
N ILE A 22 -9.25 10.71 11.87
CA ILE A 22 -8.82 11.16 13.21
C ILE A 22 -8.64 12.66 13.09
N ALA A 23 -9.65 13.41 13.55
CA ALA A 23 -9.55 14.83 13.82
C ALA A 23 -10.01 15.07 15.25
N THR A 24 -9.06 15.23 16.16
CA THR A 24 -9.11 15.99 17.43
C THR A 24 -7.76 15.77 18.11
N GLY A 25 -6.95 16.76 18.47
CA GLY A 25 -7.00 18.20 18.32
C GLY A 25 -5.83 18.78 19.13
N ALA A 26 -5.08 19.72 18.55
CA ALA A 26 -4.34 20.74 19.28
C ALA A 26 -4.23 21.95 18.37
N VAL A 27 -4.85 23.04 18.80
CA VAL A 27 -5.04 24.29 18.07
C VAL A 27 -3.72 25.04 17.95
N VAL A 28 -3.24 25.21 16.72
CA VAL A 28 -2.50 26.41 16.30
C VAL A 28 -3.16 26.85 15.00
N ALA A 29 -3.59 28.11 14.93
CA ALA A 29 -4.41 28.65 13.86
C ALA A 29 -3.73 28.54 12.47
N ALA A 30 -4.01 27.45 11.77
CA ALA A 30 -3.87 27.29 10.33
C ALA A 30 -4.89 26.21 9.92
N THR A 31 -5.81 26.54 9.02
CA THR A 31 -6.86 25.63 8.54
C THR A 31 -6.25 24.50 7.71
N ALA A 32 -5.68 23.49 8.34
CA ALA A 32 -5.26 22.25 7.68
C ALA A 32 -6.52 21.43 7.34
N VAL A 33 -7.03 21.59 6.13
CA VAL A 33 -8.06 20.69 5.59
C VAL A 33 -7.35 19.40 5.17
N ALA A 34 -7.43 18.38 6.02
CA ALA A 34 -7.37 17.01 5.50
C ALA A 34 -8.55 16.88 4.52
N VAL A 35 -8.32 16.42 3.30
CA VAL A 35 -9.39 16.09 2.36
C VAL A 35 -9.66 14.58 2.49
N PRO A 36 -10.50 14.11 3.43
CA PRO A 36 -11.18 12.86 3.25
C PRO A 36 -12.24 13.10 2.18
N LEU A 37 -12.11 12.43 1.05
CA LEU A 37 -13.11 12.41 -0.02
C LEU A 37 -14.41 11.77 0.50
N LEU A 38 -15.26 12.58 1.13
CA LEU A 38 -16.68 12.35 1.36
C LEU A 38 -17.35 13.74 1.45
N THR A 39 -17.93 14.17 0.34
CA THR A 39 -18.73 15.41 0.26
C THR A 39 -20.05 15.21 0.99
N MET A 40 -20.30 15.97 2.06
CA MET A 40 -21.62 16.52 2.39
C MET A 40 -21.46 17.81 3.21
N GLY A 41 -21.80 18.94 2.56
CA GLY A 41 -22.43 20.11 3.17
C GLY A 41 -21.59 21.05 4.06
N GLY A 42 -21.23 22.22 3.50
CA GLY A 42 -21.11 23.45 4.30
C GLY A 42 -19.86 24.31 4.07
N GLY A 43 -20.00 25.35 3.24
CA GLY A 43 -19.35 26.66 3.41
C GLY A 43 -17.85 26.82 3.11
N GLY A 44 -17.53 27.30 1.90
CA GLY A 44 -16.30 28.06 1.66
C GLY A 44 -15.73 27.94 0.24
N ASP A 45 -15.85 29.01 -0.56
CA ASP A 45 -15.21 29.17 -1.88
C ASP A 45 -13.66 29.29 -1.84
N ALA A 46 -13.05 29.18 -0.66
CA ALA A 46 -11.60 29.28 -0.51
C ALA A 46 -10.90 27.99 -1.00
N SER A 47 -9.83 28.13 -1.78
CA SER A 47 -8.95 26.99 -2.12
C SER A 47 -8.27 26.48 -0.84
N PRO A 48 -8.02 25.16 -0.71
CA PRO A 48 -7.32 24.64 0.46
C PRO A 48 -5.91 25.26 0.55
N SER A 49 -5.47 25.55 1.77
CA SER A 49 -4.12 26.07 2.06
C SER A 49 -3.05 24.98 2.07
N SER A 50 -3.44 23.70 2.04
CA SER A 50 -2.55 22.54 2.02
C SER A 50 -3.16 21.32 1.35
N LEU A 51 -2.33 20.44 0.81
CA LEU A 51 -2.67 19.15 0.23
C LEU A 51 -2.00 18.02 1.01
N VAL A 52 -2.79 17.09 1.53
CA VAL A 52 -2.28 15.87 2.18
C VAL A 52 -2.21 14.74 1.17
N ILE A 53 -1.02 14.14 1.03
CA ILE A 53 -0.79 12.92 0.24
C ILE A 53 -0.53 11.76 1.20
N PRO A 54 -1.47 10.80 1.31
CA PRO A 54 -1.29 9.62 2.15
C PRO A 54 -0.24 8.64 1.61
N GLU A 55 0.34 7.84 2.51
CA GLU A 55 1.24 6.75 2.12
C GLU A 55 0.51 5.68 1.28
N GLY A 56 1.24 5.02 0.40
CA GLY A 56 0.71 3.94 -0.44
C GLY A 56 -0.16 4.41 -1.61
N TRP A 57 -0.35 5.72 -1.78
CA TRP A 57 -1.04 6.25 -2.96
C TRP A 57 -0.20 6.06 -4.21
N ARG A 58 -0.84 5.68 -5.31
CA ARG A 58 -0.23 5.65 -6.64
C ARG A 58 -0.23 7.04 -7.26
N SER A 59 0.69 7.28 -8.18
CA SER A 59 0.83 8.57 -8.87
C SER A 59 -0.47 9.06 -9.51
N GLY A 60 -1.29 8.16 -10.07
CA GLY A 60 -2.61 8.52 -10.59
C GLY A 60 -3.53 9.18 -9.55
N GLN A 61 -3.55 8.66 -8.33
CA GLN A 61 -4.35 9.22 -7.22
C GLN A 61 -3.79 10.57 -6.77
N VAL A 62 -2.46 10.71 -6.76
CA VAL A 62 -1.79 11.98 -6.47
C VAL A 62 -2.16 13.04 -7.51
N TYR A 63 -2.13 12.70 -8.80
CA TYR A 63 -2.51 13.62 -9.88
C TYR A 63 -3.95 14.12 -9.72
N GLU A 64 -4.88 13.21 -9.45
CA GLU A 64 -6.28 13.58 -9.21
C GLU A 64 -6.45 14.49 -7.99
N ALA A 65 -5.70 14.24 -6.92
CA ALA A 65 -5.71 15.08 -5.73
C ALA A 65 -5.16 16.48 -5.99
N VAL A 66 -4.07 16.59 -6.76
CA VAL A 66 -3.51 17.88 -7.18
C VAL A 66 -4.50 18.63 -8.06
N ASP A 67 -5.10 17.97 -9.06
CA ASP A 67 -6.09 18.59 -9.95
C ASP A 67 -7.27 19.18 -9.15
N LYS A 68 -7.81 18.40 -8.20
CA LYS A 68 -8.90 18.83 -7.31
C LYS A 68 -8.49 19.98 -6.39
N ALA A 69 -7.32 19.91 -5.77
CA ALA A 69 -6.87 20.92 -4.82
C ALA A 69 -6.58 22.27 -5.49
N LEU A 70 -6.06 22.24 -6.72
CA LEU A 70 -5.81 23.45 -7.52
C LEU A 70 -7.03 23.91 -8.34
N ARG A 71 -8.13 23.14 -8.32
CA ARG A 71 -9.35 23.39 -9.11
C ARG A 71 -9.07 23.53 -10.62
N VAL A 72 -8.16 22.70 -11.13
CA VAL A 72 -7.84 22.61 -12.56
C VAL A 72 -8.58 21.41 -13.18
N PRO A 73 -8.75 21.37 -14.52
CA PRO A 73 -9.41 20.24 -15.18
C PRO A 73 -8.72 18.89 -14.88
N ALA A 74 -9.51 17.81 -14.81
CA ALA A 74 -8.98 16.48 -14.56
C ALA A 74 -7.96 16.06 -15.64
N GLY A 75 -6.86 15.47 -15.20
CA GLY A 75 -5.73 15.06 -16.03
C GLY A 75 -4.73 16.17 -16.34
N THR A 76 -4.92 17.39 -15.81
CA THR A 76 -3.97 18.51 -16.02
C THR A 76 -2.61 18.16 -15.42
N THR A 77 -2.58 17.66 -14.20
CA THR A 77 -1.35 17.27 -13.50
C THR A 77 -0.61 16.14 -14.21
N LYS A 78 -1.32 15.14 -14.73
CA LYS A 78 -0.67 14.06 -15.51
C LYS A 78 -0.04 14.61 -16.80
N LYS A 79 -0.71 15.55 -17.48
CA LYS A 79 -0.21 16.18 -18.72
C LYS A 79 0.97 17.12 -18.46
N SER A 80 1.12 17.62 -17.24
CA SER A 80 2.22 18.52 -16.89
C SER A 80 3.55 17.81 -16.59
N LEU A 81 3.56 16.47 -16.46
CA LEU A 81 4.77 15.70 -16.18
C LEU A 81 5.93 16.02 -17.12
N GLY A 82 5.68 16.12 -18.43
CA GLY A 82 6.73 16.44 -19.41
C GLY A 82 7.26 17.88 -19.32
N LYS A 83 6.57 18.77 -18.61
CA LYS A 83 7.00 20.15 -18.33
C LYS A 83 7.65 20.27 -16.95
N ALA A 84 7.28 19.40 -16.02
CA ALA A 84 7.85 19.35 -14.69
C ALA A 84 9.28 18.81 -14.78
N ASN A 85 10.26 19.63 -14.41
CA ASN A 85 11.66 19.22 -14.33
C ASN A 85 11.90 18.39 -13.05
N LEU A 86 11.31 17.20 -12.99
CA LEU A 86 11.37 16.32 -11.82
C LEU A 86 12.77 15.72 -11.70
N LYS A 87 13.41 15.92 -10.54
CA LYS A 87 14.74 15.36 -10.23
C LYS A 87 14.63 13.87 -9.83
N LEU A 88 14.19 13.04 -10.75
CA LEU A 88 14.08 11.60 -10.55
C LEU A 88 15.44 10.91 -10.78
N PRO A 89 15.71 9.75 -10.16
CA PRO A 89 16.86 8.95 -10.52
C PRO A 89 16.73 8.43 -11.95
N ASN A 90 17.87 8.15 -12.60
CA ASN A 90 17.89 7.68 -13.99
C ASN A 90 17.10 6.38 -14.18
N ASP A 91 17.16 5.45 -13.21
CA ASP A 91 16.41 4.18 -13.22
C ASP A 91 14.88 4.38 -13.26
N ALA A 92 14.38 5.56 -12.90
CA ALA A 92 12.96 5.86 -12.97
C ALA A 92 12.46 6.14 -14.40
N GLU A 93 13.35 6.43 -15.35
CA GLU A 93 13.01 6.75 -16.75
C GLU A 93 11.90 7.81 -16.88
N GLY A 94 11.87 8.79 -15.96
CA GLY A 94 10.87 9.84 -15.92
C GLY A 94 9.52 9.46 -15.28
N ASN A 95 9.35 8.22 -14.80
CA ASN A 95 8.18 7.80 -14.03
C ASN A 95 8.31 8.22 -12.55
N PRO A 96 7.44 9.10 -12.02
CA PRO A 96 7.55 9.57 -10.64
C PRO A 96 6.95 8.60 -9.60
N GLU A 97 6.42 7.45 -10.01
CA GLU A 97 5.92 6.44 -9.05
C GLU A 97 7.01 6.05 -8.04
N GLY A 98 6.67 6.13 -6.74
CA GLY A 98 7.61 5.95 -5.64
C GLY A 98 8.24 7.25 -5.13
N TYR A 99 8.20 8.34 -5.88
CA TYR A 99 8.85 9.62 -5.57
C TYR A 99 7.88 10.78 -5.31
N LEU A 100 6.57 10.59 -5.47
CA LEU A 100 5.58 11.58 -5.03
C LEU A 100 5.34 11.41 -3.53
N PHE A 101 6.29 11.90 -2.74
CA PHE A 101 6.45 11.55 -1.34
C PHE A 101 5.17 11.82 -0.50
N PRO A 102 4.76 10.89 0.39
CA PRO A 102 3.63 11.12 1.29
C PRO A 102 3.93 12.18 2.36
N ALA A 103 3.25 13.32 2.28
CA ALA A 103 3.36 14.39 3.27
C ALA A 103 2.18 15.37 3.15
N THR A 104 2.20 16.43 3.95
CA THR A 104 1.32 17.58 3.77
C THR A 104 2.10 18.69 3.08
N TYR A 105 1.60 19.17 1.95
CA TYR A 105 2.22 20.20 1.13
C TYR A 105 1.43 21.50 1.22
N PRO A 106 2.06 22.65 1.51
CA PRO A 106 1.36 23.92 1.43
C PRO A 106 0.93 24.22 -0.01
N ILE A 107 -0.25 24.81 -0.17
CA ILE A 107 -0.75 25.34 -1.43
C ILE A 107 -0.81 26.85 -1.30
N ASP A 108 0.10 27.53 -1.98
CA ASP A 108 0.06 28.99 -2.12
C ASP A 108 -0.76 29.41 -3.35
N LYS A 109 -0.99 30.72 -3.50
CA LYS A 109 -1.79 31.28 -4.62
C LYS A 109 -1.16 31.07 -6.00
N LYS A 110 0.13 30.74 -6.08
CA LYS A 110 0.89 30.52 -7.31
C LYS A 110 1.19 29.04 -7.54
N ALA A 111 0.68 28.14 -6.69
CA ALA A 111 0.89 26.72 -6.80
C ALA A 111 0.36 26.21 -8.15
N THR A 112 1.24 25.54 -8.88
CA THR A 112 0.97 24.86 -10.14
C THR A 112 1.10 23.35 -9.95
N PRO A 113 0.47 22.54 -10.80
CA PRO A 113 0.70 21.09 -10.79
C PRO A 113 2.19 20.73 -10.83
N GLU A 114 2.97 21.37 -11.71
CA GLU A 114 4.41 21.17 -11.86
C GLU A 114 5.17 21.48 -10.57
N SER A 115 4.85 22.59 -9.91
CA SER A 115 5.50 22.99 -8.65
C SER A 115 5.22 22.00 -7.51
N LEU A 116 3.98 21.49 -7.41
CA LEU A 116 3.62 20.52 -6.37
C LEU A 116 4.29 19.17 -6.61
N LEU A 117 4.30 18.67 -7.85
CA LEU A 117 5.02 17.44 -8.20
C LEU A 117 6.52 17.57 -7.93
N SER A 118 7.12 18.70 -8.29
CA SER A 118 8.54 18.97 -8.02
C SER A 118 8.83 19.00 -6.53
N PHE A 119 7.96 19.62 -5.72
CA PHE A 119 8.11 19.65 -4.26
C PHE A 119 8.00 18.23 -3.66
N MET A 120 7.07 17.40 -4.14
CA MET A 120 6.97 16.01 -3.70
C MET A 120 8.23 15.20 -4.01
N VAL A 121 8.78 15.35 -5.22
CA VAL A 121 10.02 14.66 -5.64
C VAL A 121 11.25 15.17 -4.88
N ASP A 122 11.37 16.48 -4.68
CA ASP A 122 12.45 17.05 -3.87
C ASP A 122 12.36 16.56 -2.42
N THR A 123 11.15 16.41 -1.88
CA THR A 123 10.93 15.82 -0.55
C THR A 123 11.36 14.35 -0.52
N ALA A 124 10.97 13.54 -1.50
CA ALA A 124 11.43 12.15 -1.61
C ALA A 124 12.96 12.08 -1.62
N ASN A 125 13.62 12.87 -2.46
CA ASN A 125 15.08 12.92 -2.54
C ASN A 125 15.73 13.29 -1.20
N GLN A 126 15.19 14.28 -0.48
CA GLN A 126 15.67 14.65 0.84
C GLN A 126 15.50 13.54 1.89
N ARG A 127 14.48 12.69 1.77
CA ARG A 127 14.23 11.58 2.71
C ARG A 127 15.01 10.33 2.33
N PHE A 128 15.07 9.98 1.06
CA PHE A 128 15.67 8.75 0.56
C PHE A 128 17.19 8.84 0.40
N ASN A 129 17.75 10.03 0.15
CA ASN A 129 19.21 10.21 0.04
C ASN A 129 19.89 10.44 1.40
N LYS A 130 19.18 10.29 2.52
CA LYS A 130 19.80 10.35 3.85
C LYS A 130 20.79 9.20 4.00
N ALA A 131 21.93 9.47 4.65
CA ALA A 131 23.03 8.52 4.82
C ALA A 131 22.59 7.11 5.30
N PRO A 132 21.65 6.93 6.24
CA PRO A 132 21.21 5.60 6.66
C PRO A 132 20.53 4.78 5.55
N VAL A 133 19.75 5.43 4.68
CA VAL A 133 19.04 4.77 3.57
C VAL A 133 20.03 4.38 2.49
N ALA A 134 20.92 5.30 2.08
CA ALA A 134 21.96 5.02 1.10
C ALA A 134 22.90 3.89 1.57
N ALA A 135 23.34 3.93 2.84
CA ALA A 135 24.17 2.88 3.40
C ALA A 135 23.43 1.54 3.50
N GLY A 136 22.14 1.53 3.84
CA GLY A 136 21.33 0.30 3.90
C GLY A 136 21.10 -0.32 2.53
N ALA A 137 20.81 0.50 1.50
CA ALA A 137 20.72 0.04 0.12
C ALA A 137 22.04 -0.61 -0.33
N GLN A 138 23.17 0.07 -0.09
CA GLN A 138 24.48 -0.46 -0.44
C GLN A 138 24.81 -1.77 0.29
N ARG A 139 24.52 -1.87 1.60
CA ARG A 139 24.73 -3.12 2.37
C ARG A 139 23.96 -4.31 1.80
N ASN A 140 22.80 -4.06 1.21
CA ASN A 140 21.95 -5.08 0.61
C ASN A 140 22.18 -5.21 -0.92
N ALA A 141 23.32 -4.72 -1.42
CA ALA A 141 23.71 -4.77 -2.84
C ALA A 141 22.65 -4.20 -3.81
N MET A 142 21.97 -3.12 -3.42
CA MET A 142 20.97 -2.45 -4.24
C MET A 142 21.22 -0.95 -4.36
N ASN A 143 20.66 -0.34 -5.40
CA ASN A 143 20.58 1.12 -5.51
C ASN A 143 19.36 1.67 -4.77
N VAL A 144 19.30 3.00 -4.61
CA VAL A 144 18.19 3.67 -3.89
C VAL A 144 16.85 3.45 -4.59
N TYR A 145 16.82 3.41 -5.93
CA TYR A 145 15.59 3.18 -6.67
C TYR A 145 15.00 1.78 -6.39
N GLN A 146 15.84 0.75 -6.38
CA GLN A 146 15.45 -0.61 -5.99
C GLN A 146 14.96 -0.67 -4.53
N ALA A 147 15.58 0.08 -3.61
CA ALA A 147 15.10 0.20 -2.23
C ALA A 147 13.70 0.83 -2.17
N VAL A 148 13.43 1.86 -2.98
CA VAL A 148 12.09 2.47 -3.13
C VAL A 148 11.10 1.47 -3.73
N THR A 149 11.50 0.67 -4.71
CA THR A 149 10.66 -0.39 -5.29
C THR A 149 10.25 -1.40 -4.23
N ILE A 150 11.20 -1.91 -3.43
CA ILE A 150 10.90 -2.82 -2.31
C ILE A 150 10.00 -2.15 -1.28
N ALA A 151 10.31 -0.90 -0.90
CA ALA A 151 9.50 -0.15 0.05
C ALA A 151 8.05 0.03 -0.43
N SER A 152 7.83 0.24 -1.73
CA SER A 152 6.47 0.36 -2.29
C SER A 152 5.67 -0.95 -2.18
N ILE A 153 6.33 -2.11 -2.34
CA ILE A 153 5.72 -3.43 -2.14
C ILE A 153 5.44 -3.63 -0.65
N VAL A 154 6.42 -3.35 0.22
CA VAL A 154 6.28 -3.44 1.69
C VAL A 154 5.11 -2.59 2.18
N GLN A 155 4.97 -1.35 1.68
CA GLN A 155 3.87 -0.45 2.03
C GLN A 155 2.51 -1.03 1.62
N ALA A 156 2.44 -1.73 0.49
CA ALA A 156 1.20 -2.31 -0.01
C ALA A 156 0.81 -3.63 0.68
N GLU A 157 1.79 -4.40 1.14
CA GLU A 157 1.58 -5.74 1.72
C GLU A 157 1.45 -5.74 3.25
N ALA A 158 2.16 -4.84 3.94
CA ALA A 158 2.23 -4.88 5.39
C ALA A 158 0.97 -4.33 6.07
N ALA A 159 0.42 -5.11 7.01
CA ALA A 159 -0.72 -4.66 7.82
C ALA A 159 -0.31 -3.68 8.93
N THR A 160 0.93 -3.78 9.41
CA THR A 160 1.47 -2.97 10.52
C THR A 160 2.93 -2.59 10.28
N LYS A 161 3.43 -1.59 11.01
CA LYS A 161 4.86 -1.20 10.98
C LYS A 161 5.79 -2.34 11.40
N ALA A 162 5.35 -3.21 12.30
CA ALA A 162 6.13 -4.38 12.72
C ALA A 162 6.22 -5.42 11.58
N ASP A 163 5.14 -5.61 10.83
CA ASP A 163 5.10 -6.53 9.70
C ASP A 163 5.95 -6.03 8.53
N MET A 164 6.09 -4.70 8.34
CA MET A 164 6.89 -4.13 7.25
C MET A 164 8.31 -4.70 7.21
N GLY A 165 8.98 -4.80 8.37
CA GLY A 165 10.32 -5.38 8.44
C GLY A 165 10.37 -6.85 8.01
N LYS A 166 9.40 -7.65 8.48
CA LYS A 166 9.34 -9.08 8.12
C LYS A 166 8.96 -9.30 6.66
N VAL A 167 8.05 -8.49 6.10
CA VAL A 167 7.72 -8.50 4.66
C VAL A 167 8.95 -8.15 3.84
N ALA A 168 9.70 -7.11 4.22
CA ALA A 168 10.95 -6.77 3.56
C ALA A 168 11.92 -7.97 3.59
N ARG A 169 12.11 -8.60 4.76
CA ARG A 169 12.95 -9.81 4.89
C ARG A 169 12.51 -10.96 3.98
N VAL A 170 11.20 -11.20 3.84
CA VAL A 170 10.67 -12.21 2.90
C VAL A 170 11.06 -11.87 1.46
N ILE A 171 10.95 -10.60 1.04
CA ILE A 171 11.35 -10.16 -0.31
C ILE A 171 12.83 -10.47 -0.53
N PHE A 172 13.71 -10.10 0.40
CA PHE A 172 15.14 -10.40 0.31
C PHE A 172 15.43 -11.89 0.21
N ASN A 173 14.88 -12.68 1.13
CA ASN A 173 15.13 -14.13 1.16
C ASN A 173 14.67 -14.81 -0.13
N ARG A 174 13.57 -14.34 -0.74
CA ARG A 174 13.09 -14.85 -2.03
C ARG A 174 14.00 -14.44 -3.17
N LEU A 175 14.43 -13.18 -3.24
CA LEU A 175 15.36 -12.71 -4.25
C LEU A 175 16.70 -13.47 -4.20
N GLU A 176 17.26 -13.64 -3.01
CA GLU A 176 18.51 -14.38 -2.78
C GLU A 176 18.42 -15.86 -3.20
N ARG A 177 17.23 -16.47 -3.06
CA ARG A 177 16.98 -17.86 -3.46
C ARG A 177 16.52 -18.03 -4.90
N GLY A 178 16.44 -16.93 -5.68
CA GLY A 178 15.87 -16.98 -7.02
C GLY A 178 14.44 -17.52 -7.01
N MET A 179 13.61 -17.03 -6.10
CA MET A 179 12.17 -17.32 -6.01
C MET A 179 11.36 -16.13 -6.54
N PRO A 180 10.21 -16.36 -7.22
CA PRO A 180 9.29 -15.29 -7.57
C PRO A 180 8.71 -14.63 -6.30
N LEU A 181 8.47 -13.32 -6.33
CA LEU A 181 7.97 -12.61 -5.14
C LEU A 181 6.52 -12.98 -4.81
N GLN A 182 5.69 -13.22 -5.82
CA GLN A 182 4.29 -13.65 -5.68
C GLN A 182 3.46 -12.69 -4.81
N MET A 183 3.55 -11.39 -5.10
CA MET A 183 2.87 -10.33 -4.37
C MET A 183 1.63 -9.88 -5.15
N ASP A 184 0.45 -10.02 -4.55
CA ASP A 184 -0.82 -9.60 -5.14
C ASP A 184 -0.86 -8.09 -5.44
N SER A 185 -0.18 -7.30 -4.61
CA SER A 185 -0.06 -5.85 -4.80
C SER A 185 0.54 -5.48 -6.16
N THR A 186 1.50 -6.27 -6.68
CA THR A 186 2.14 -5.98 -7.97
C THR A 186 1.21 -6.30 -9.15
N ILE A 187 0.40 -7.36 -9.04
CA ILE A 187 -0.67 -7.65 -10.03
C ILE A 187 -1.71 -6.53 -10.03
N ASN A 188 -2.18 -6.13 -8.84
CA ASN A 188 -3.15 -5.04 -8.70
C ASN A 188 -2.62 -3.72 -9.29
N TYR A 189 -1.32 -3.47 -9.17
CA TYR A 189 -0.67 -2.35 -9.84
C TYR A 189 -0.72 -2.48 -11.36
N GLY A 190 -0.23 -3.60 -11.90
CA GLY A 190 -0.20 -3.86 -13.34
C GLY A 190 -1.56 -3.85 -14.02
N LEU A 191 -2.64 -4.15 -13.28
CA LEU A 191 -4.03 -4.12 -13.75
C LEU A 191 -4.76 -2.80 -13.42
N ASN A 192 -4.06 -1.82 -12.85
CA ASN A 192 -4.61 -0.54 -12.41
C ASN A 192 -5.89 -0.67 -11.55
N ARG A 193 -5.89 -1.62 -10.60
CA ARG A 193 -7.02 -1.89 -9.70
C ARG A 193 -6.57 -1.96 -8.24
N SER A 194 -7.53 -1.95 -7.32
CA SER A 194 -7.32 -2.18 -5.89
C SER A 194 -8.36 -3.17 -5.39
N THR A 195 -7.95 -4.42 -5.16
CA THR A 195 -8.83 -5.50 -4.69
C THR A 195 -8.06 -6.44 -3.78
N LEU A 196 -8.75 -6.99 -2.78
CA LEU A 196 -8.22 -8.03 -1.91
C LEU A 196 -8.33 -9.43 -2.51
N ASN A 197 -8.95 -9.56 -3.69
CA ASN A 197 -9.19 -10.84 -4.34
C ASN A 197 -8.44 -10.88 -5.66
N THR A 198 -7.27 -11.50 -5.66
CA THR A 198 -6.54 -11.91 -6.87
C THR A 198 -6.96 -13.33 -7.22
N THR A 199 -7.36 -13.53 -8.47
CA THR A 199 -7.79 -14.85 -8.98
C THR A 199 -6.59 -15.63 -9.49
N ARG A 200 -6.74 -16.96 -9.61
CA ARG A 200 -5.70 -17.80 -10.23
C ARG A 200 -5.36 -17.35 -11.64
N ASN A 201 -6.37 -16.92 -12.41
CA ASN A 201 -6.16 -16.40 -13.77
C ASN A 201 -5.31 -15.13 -13.78
N ASP A 202 -5.45 -14.25 -12.77
CA ASP A 202 -4.62 -13.06 -12.67
C ASP A 202 -3.13 -13.42 -12.51
N THR A 203 -2.82 -14.50 -11.77
CA THR A 203 -1.43 -14.95 -11.54
C THR A 203 -0.73 -15.50 -12.77
N THR A 204 -1.48 -15.81 -13.84
CA THR A 204 -0.93 -16.31 -15.12
C THR A 204 -0.88 -15.25 -16.21
N LEU A 205 -1.36 -14.02 -15.95
CA LEU A 205 -1.37 -12.96 -16.95
C LEU A 205 0.06 -12.54 -17.33
N ASN A 206 0.31 -12.39 -18.63
CA ASN A 206 1.56 -11.81 -19.11
C ASN A 206 1.54 -10.29 -18.90
N ASN A 207 2.06 -9.85 -17.75
CA ASN A 207 2.19 -8.45 -17.37
C ASN A 207 3.58 -8.23 -16.74
N PRO A 208 4.29 -7.13 -17.05
CA PRO A 208 5.61 -6.85 -16.47
C PRO A 208 5.62 -6.74 -14.94
N TYR A 209 4.49 -6.42 -14.32
CA TYR A 209 4.34 -6.35 -12.86
C TYR A 209 3.84 -7.66 -12.24
N ASN A 210 3.60 -8.71 -13.03
CA ASN A 210 3.18 -10.00 -12.47
C ASN A 210 4.37 -10.75 -11.85
N SER A 211 4.55 -10.55 -10.55
CA SER A 211 5.63 -11.15 -9.75
C SER A 211 5.43 -12.64 -9.44
N TYR A 212 4.37 -13.27 -9.96
CA TYR A 212 4.20 -14.72 -9.97
C TYR A 212 4.90 -15.39 -11.15
N GLN A 213 4.99 -14.69 -12.30
CA GLN A 213 5.57 -15.21 -13.54
C GLN A 213 6.97 -14.67 -13.80
N ARG A 214 7.33 -13.55 -13.16
CA ARG A 214 8.59 -12.84 -13.39
C ARG A 214 9.45 -12.85 -12.12
N MET A 215 10.71 -13.20 -12.32
CA MET A 215 11.72 -13.20 -11.27
C MET A 215 12.24 -11.78 -11.02
N GLY A 216 12.69 -11.52 -9.80
CA GLY A 216 13.24 -10.22 -9.42
C GLY A 216 12.16 -9.21 -9.03
N LEU A 217 12.57 -7.94 -8.99
CA LEU A 217 11.69 -6.82 -8.69
C LEU A 217 10.82 -6.44 -9.91
N PRO A 218 9.62 -5.88 -9.71
CA PRO A 218 8.88 -5.24 -10.79
C PRO A 218 9.69 -4.07 -11.40
N PRO A 219 9.35 -3.63 -12.63
CA PRO A 219 10.15 -2.62 -13.34
C PRO A 219 10.14 -1.24 -12.66
N THR A 220 9.13 -0.94 -11.84
CA THR A 220 9.02 0.32 -11.10
C THR A 220 8.45 0.06 -9.70
N PRO A 221 8.53 1.05 -8.78
CA PRO A 221 7.68 1.08 -7.60
C PRO A 221 6.20 0.96 -7.98
N ILE A 222 5.38 0.45 -7.06
CA ILE A 222 3.94 0.21 -7.27
C ILE A 222 3.03 1.14 -6.46
N ALA A 223 3.62 2.08 -5.73
CA ALA A 223 2.99 3.09 -4.89
C ALA A 223 4.07 4.07 -4.37
N ASN A 224 3.66 5.17 -3.74
CA ASN A 224 4.56 6.08 -3.03
C ASN A 224 4.72 5.64 -1.55
N PRO A 225 5.89 5.10 -1.15
CA PRO A 225 6.10 4.60 0.20
C PRO A 225 6.40 5.71 1.21
N GLY A 226 6.08 5.46 2.48
CA GLY A 226 6.49 6.31 3.60
C GLY A 226 7.90 6.00 4.11
N GLU A 227 8.34 6.77 5.12
CA GLU A 227 9.66 6.58 5.75
C GLU A 227 9.78 5.22 6.45
N ASP A 228 8.68 4.70 7.01
CA ASP A 228 8.68 3.41 7.71
C ASP A 228 8.93 2.24 6.76
N ALA A 229 8.27 2.22 5.60
CA ALA A 229 8.50 1.21 4.58
C ALA A 229 9.92 1.31 3.98
N MET A 230 10.44 2.52 3.77
CA MET A 230 11.82 2.72 3.33
C MET A 230 12.85 2.21 4.34
N ARG A 231 12.63 2.47 5.63
CA ARG A 231 13.49 1.94 6.70
C ARG A 231 13.43 0.41 6.76
N ALA A 232 12.24 -0.17 6.61
CA ALA A 232 12.09 -1.62 6.57
C ALA A 232 12.81 -2.25 5.36
N ALA A 233 12.73 -1.62 4.18
CA ALA A 233 13.42 -2.08 2.97
C ALA A 233 14.95 -1.99 3.08
N THR A 234 15.48 -0.98 3.76
CA THR A 234 16.94 -0.77 3.89
C THR A 234 17.56 -1.40 5.13
N ASN A 235 16.76 -1.75 6.13
CA ASN A 235 17.20 -2.39 7.36
C ASN A 235 16.21 -3.48 7.84
N PRO A 236 15.99 -4.53 7.05
CA PRO A 236 15.10 -5.62 7.45
C PRO A 236 15.70 -6.42 8.63
N PRO A 237 14.90 -6.80 9.65
CA PRO A 237 15.37 -7.66 10.73
C PRO A 237 15.86 -9.01 10.18
N PRO A 238 16.80 -9.69 10.86
CA PRO A 238 17.20 -11.04 10.46
C PRO A 238 16.02 -12.00 10.61
N GLY A 239 15.99 -13.02 9.75
CA GLY A 239 14.97 -14.07 9.74
C GLY A 239 14.98 -14.84 8.43
N ASP A 240 14.51 -16.08 8.45
CA ASP A 240 14.51 -17.02 7.32
C ASP A 240 13.16 -17.13 6.62
N TRP A 241 12.18 -16.31 7.02
CA TRP A 241 10.83 -16.36 6.49
C TRP A 241 10.79 -16.22 4.97
N LEU A 242 9.96 -17.04 4.35
CA LEU A 242 9.70 -17.05 2.90
C LEU A 242 8.23 -16.82 2.57
N TYR A 243 7.35 -17.02 3.55
CA TYR A 243 5.92 -16.97 3.38
C TYR A 243 5.29 -16.17 4.50
N PHE A 244 4.20 -15.48 4.17
CA PHE A 244 3.37 -14.83 5.17
C PHE A 244 1.91 -14.85 4.74
N VAL A 245 1.00 -14.85 5.71
CA VAL A 245 -0.43 -14.72 5.47
C VAL A 245 -1.10 -14.10 6.68
N THR A 246 -2.06 -13.20 6.42
CA THR A 246 -2.89 -12.62 7.47
C THR A 246 -4.10 -13.51 7.69
N VAL A 247 -4.09 -14.33 8.73
CA VAL A 247 -5.14 -15.31 9.00
C VAL A 247 -6.44 -14.66 9.53
N LYS A 248 -6.31 -13.53 10.22
CA LYS A 248 -7.41 -12.64 10.66
C LYS A 248 -6.85 -11.23 10.93
N PRO A 249 -7.69 -10.19 11.04
CA PRO A 249 -7.20 -8.83 11.28
C PRO A 249 -6.29 -8.76 12.52
N GLY A 250 -5.05 -8.29 12.33
CA GLY A 250 -4.05 -8.17 13.39
C GLY A 250 -3.25 -9.46 13.69
N ASP A 251 -3.44 -10.53 12.92
CA ASP A 251 -2.72 -11.80 13.04
C ASP A 251 -2.10 -12.15 11.67
N THR A 252 -0.89 -11.65 11.43
CA THR A 252 -0.07 -11.97 10.27
C THR A 252 1.04 -12.92 10.69
N ARG A 253 1.03 -14.13 10.13
CA ARG A 253 2.00 -15.18 10.46
C ARG A 253 3.06 -15.25 9.37
N PHE A 254 4.30 -15.45 9.79
CA PHE A 254 5.48 -15.54 8.93
C PHE A 254 6.16 -16.89 9.18
N THR A 255 6.55 -17.60 8.12
CA THR A 255 7.20 -18.91 8.23
C THR A 255 8.17 -19.14 7.07
N ALA A 256 9.18 -19.96 7.31
CA ALA A 256 10.06 -20.51 6.28
C ALA A 256 9.51 -21.82 5.67
N SER A 257 8.55 -22.47 6.34
CA SER A 257 7.96 -23.74 5.92
C SER A 257 6.74 -23.53 5.02
N TYR A 258 6.79 -24.11 3.83
CA TYR A 258 5.65 -24.09 2.91
C TYR A 258 4.45 -24.87 3.48
N GLU A 259 4.69 -26.01 4.14
CA GLU A 259 3.62 -26.80 4.77
C GLU A 259 2.91 -26.02 5.89
N GLU A 260 3.66 -25.25 6.68
CA GLU A 260 3.06 -24.38 7.69
C GLU A 260 2.28 -23.23 7.04
N HIS A 261 2.80 -22.67 5.95
CA HIS A 261 2.09 -21.65 5.19
C HIS A 261 0.74 -22.17 4.68
N GLU A 262 0.69 -23.36 4.10
CA GLU A 262 -0.56 -23.98 3.63
C GLU A 262 -1.57 -24.19 4.77
N ARG A 263 -1.11 -24.60 5.97
CA ARG A 263 -1.98 -24.69 7.15
C ARG A 263 -2.56 -23.33 7.54
N ASN A 264 -1.74 -22.28 7.52
CA ASN A 264 -2.17 -20.91 7.80
C ASN A 264 -3.13 -20.38 6.73
N VAL A 265 -2.91 -20.68 5.45
CA VAL A 265 -3.82 -20.34 4.33
C VAL A 265 -5.15 -21.06 4.47
N ALA A 266 -5.15 -22.34 4.85
CA ALA A 266 -6.38 -23.09 5.12
C ALA A 266 -7.18 -22.47 6.28
N GLU A 267 -6.50 -21.99 7.33
CA GLU A 267 -7.14 -21.26 8.43
C GLU A 267 -7.73 -19.93 7.98
N PHE A 268 -7.00 -19.13 7.19
CA PHE A 268 -7.50 -17.91 6.58
C PHE A 268 -8.79 -18.16 5.79
N ASN A 269 -8.79 -19.18 4.92
CA ASN A 269 -9.94 -19.54 4.09
C ASN A 269 -11.17 -19.94 4.94
N ARG A 270 -10.98 -20.72 6.01
CA ARG A 270 -12.04 -21.06 6.97
C ARG A 270 -12.59 -19.82 7.68
N ASN A 271 -11.73 -18.91 8.15
CA ASN A 271 -12.16 -17.68 8.81
C ASN A 271 -12.99 -16.78 7.88
N ARG A 272 -12.64 -16.75 6.59
CA ARG A 272 -13.35 -15.98 5.57
C ARG A 272 -14.75 -16.53 5.28
N SER A 273 -14.88 -17.86 5.19
CA SER A 273 -16.18 -18.50 4.94
C SER A 273 -17.12 -18.39 6.15
N SER A 274 -16.62 -18.50 7.38
CA SER A 274 -17.45 -18.30 8.58
C SER A 274 -17.95 -16.85 8.71
N ALA A 275 -17.13 -15.87 8.32
CA ALA A 275 -17.52 -14.45 8.32
C ALA A 275 -18.59 -14.13 7.26
N SER A 276 -18.55 -14.79 6.09
CA SER A 276 -19.59 -14.62 5.06
C SER A 276 -20.92 -15.26 5.45
N HIS A 277 -20.89 -16.37 6.20
CA HIS A 277 -22.11 -17.02 6.73
C HIS A 277 -22.74 -16.24 7.88
N SER A 278 -21.95 -15.53 8.70
CA SER A 278 -22.46 -14.74 9.83
C SER A 278 -23.02 -13.36 9.42
N ALA A 279 -22.85 -12.96 8.16
CA ALA A 279 -23.29 -11.66 7.63
C ALA A 279 -24.56 -11.76 6.75
N ALA A 280 -25.16 -12.94 6.61
CA ALA A 280 -26.42 -13.11 5.90
C ALA A 280 -27.60 -12.66 6.80
N PRO A 281 -28.47 -11.72 6.37
CA PRO A 281 -29.73 -11.49 7.06
C PRO A 281 -30.61 -12.73 6.89
N THR A 282 -31.34 -13.09 7.93
CA THR A 282 -32.36 -14.15 7.91
C THR A 282 -33.41 -13.86 6.83
N GLY A 283 -33.24 -14.47 5.66
CA GLY A 283 -34.16 -14.44 4.53
C GLY A 283 -33.87 -15.65 3.65
N SER A 284 -34.91 -16.45 3.39
CA SER A 284 -34.90 -17.77 2.76
C SER A 284 -34.18 -17.87 1.39
N PRO A 285 -33.80 -19.09 0.94
CA PRO A 285 -32.63 -19.30 0.10
C PRO A 285 -32.96 -19.35 -1.40
N THR A 286 -32.21 -18.60 -2.20
CA THR A 286 -31.95 -18.94 -3.62
C THR A 286 -30.61 -18.33 -4.05
N GLY A 287 -29.71 -19.18 -4.57
CA GLY A 287 -28.58 -18.77 -5.41
C GLY A 287 -27.21 -18.72 -4.74
N SER A 288 -26.35 -19.69 -5.10
CA SER A 288 -24.89 -19.67 -4.92
C SER A 288 -24.26 -18.36 -5.46
N PRO A 289 -23.12 -17.94 -4.91
CA PRO A 289 -21.87 -18.28 -5.62
C PRO A 289 -20.75 -18.76 -4.70
N ALA A 290 -20.02 -19.75 -5.20
CA ALA A 290 -18.75 -20.23 -4.65
C ALA A 290 -17.70 -19.11 -4.71
N GLY A 291 -17.21 -18.67 -3.56
CA GLY A 291 -16.01 -17.85 -3.47
C GLY A 291 -14.79 -18.69 -3.83
N SER A 292 -13.97 -18.21 -4.77
CA SER A 292 -12.73 -18.88 -5.13
C SER A 292 -11.75 -18.91 -3.94
N PRO A 293 -11.08 -20.05 -3.70
CA PRO A 293 -10.07 -20.17 -2.64
C PRO A 293 -8.85 -19.28 -2.96
N ALA A 294 -8.14 -18.86 -1.91
CA ALA A 294 -6.84 -18.23 -2.05
C ALA A 294 -5.91 -19.08 -2.93
N VAL A 295 -5.19 -18.44 -3.85
CA VAL A 295 -4.28 -19.10 -4.78
C VAL A 295 -3.06 -19.58 -4.00
N THR A 296 -2.99 -20.88 -3.74
CA THR A 296 -1.77 -21.55 -3.28
C THR A 296 -0.75 -21.57 -4.44
N PRO A 297 0.49 -21.07 -4.26
CA PRO A 297 1.52 -21.19 -5.29
C PRO A 297 2.02 -22.63 -5.39
N THR A 298 1.66 -23.34 -6.46
CA THR A 298 2.27 -24.62 -6.80
C THR A 298 3.71 -24.39 -7.25
N VAL A 299 4.68 -24.77 -6.41
CA VAL A 299 6.09 -24.91 -6.83
C VAL A 299 6.27 -26.34 -7.29
N THR A 300 6.53 -26.53 -8.57
CA THR A 300 6.98 -27.81 -9.11
C THR A 300 8.42 -28.03 -8.62
N PRO A 301 8.74 -29.14 -7.95
CA PRO A 301 10.13 -29.45 -7.63
C PRO A 301 10.83 -29.88 -8.91
N THR A 302 11.70 -29.03 -9.46
CA THR A 302 12.75 -29.49 -10.38
C THR A 302 13.88 -30.06 -9.51
N GLY A 303 14.14 -31.36 -9.69
CA GLY A 303 15.30 -32.05 -9.12
C GLY A 303 16.62 -31.67 -9.77
#